data_AF-A0A381V243-F1
#
_entry.id   AF-A0A381V243-F1
#
_cell.length_a   1.000
_cell.length_b   1.000
_cell.length_c   1.000
_cell.angle_alpha   90.00
_cell.angle_beta   90.00
_cell.angle_gamma   90.00
#
_symmetry.space_group_name_H-M   'P 1'
#
loop_
_entity.id
_entity.type
_entity.pdbx_description
1 polymer ?
#
loop_
_entity_poly.entity_id
_entity_poly.type
_entity_poly.pdbx_seq_one_letter_code
_entity_poly.pdbx_strand_id
1 'polypeptide(L)' 'LKTLTQCKSAGLKGIVLKSKQNVFLERKKCISFANKNKMFITVK' A
#
# COMPACT_ATOMS: atom_id res chain seq x y z
N LEU A 1 -2.16 4.92 -6.57
CA LEU A 1 -1.44 3.71 -7.07
C LEU A 1 0.06 3.95 -7.30
N LYS A 2 0.48 5.11 -7.83
CA LYS A 2 1.91 5.41 -8.10
C LYS A 2 2.85 5.08 -6.93
N THR A 3 2.49 5.45 -5.70
CA THR A 3 3.29 5.16 -4.49
C THR A 3 3.47 3.66 -4.25
N LEU A 4 2.41 2.85 -4.39
CA LEU A 4 2.49 1.39 -4.24
C LEU A 4 3.39 0.76 -5.32
N THR A 5 3.31 1.26 -6.55
CA THR A 5 4.20 0.82 -7.64
C THR A 5 5.66 1.17 -7.35
N GLN A 6 5.93 2.40 -6.86
CA GLN A 6 7.28 2.81 -6.45
C GLN A 6 7.81 1.96 -5.29
N CYS A 7 6.99 1.66 -4.28
CA CYS A 7 7.37 0.77 -3.18
C CYS A 7 7.71 -0.64 -3.67
N LYS A 8 6.97 -1.15 -4.65
CA LYS A 8 7.27 -2.44 -5.30
C LYS A 8 8.60 -2.38 -6.06
N SER A 9 8.82 -1.35 -6.87
CA SER A 9 10.09 -1.16 -7.60
C SER A 9 11.29 -0.98 -6.67
N ALA A 10 11.07 -0.40 -5.48
CA ALA A 10 12.07 -0.27 -4.43
C ALA A 10 12.34 -1.57 -3.65
N GLY A 11 11.65 -2.67 -3.96
CA GLY A 11 11.84 -3.96 -3.28
C GLY A 11 11.26 -4.03 -1.86
N LEU A 12 10.35 -3.12 -1.51
CA LEU A 12 9.72 -3.11 -0.18
C LEU A 12 8.69 -4.24 -0.05
N LYS A 13 8.65 -4.89 1.11
CA LYS A 13 7.67 -5.96 1.41
C LYS A 13 6.27 -5.43 1.77
N GLY A 14 6.16 -4.18 2.20
CA GLY A 14 4.88 -3.62 2.66
C GLY A 14 4.98 -2.16 3.11
N ILE A 15 3.84 -1.59 3.47
CA ILE A 15 3.70 -0.20 3.95
C ILE A 15 3.03 -0.20 5.32
N VAL A 16 3.63 0.50 6.28
CA VAL A 16 3.05 0.78 7.61
C VAL A 16 2.63 2.24 7.64
N LEU A 17 1.38 2.49 8.00
CA LEU A 17 0.79 3.83 8.02
C LEU A 17 0.30 4.17 9.42
N LYS A 18 0.33 5.45 9.77
CA LYS A 18 -0.24 5.94 11.02
C LYS A 18 -1.75 6.15 10.91
N SER A 19 -2.51 5.73 11.91
CA SER A 19 -3.96 5.90 11.96
C SER A 19 -4.34 7.38 11.84
N LYS A 20 -5.41 7.67 11.08
CA LYS A 20 -5.99 9.00 10.83
C LYS A 20 -5.08 10.04 10.14
N GLN A 21 -3.84 9.70 9.77
CA GLN A 21 -2.92 10.59 9.05
C GLN A 21 -2.71 10.19 7.59
N ASN A 22 -3.55 9.30 7.04
CA ASN A 22 -3.37 8.73 5.71
C ASN A 22 -4.68 8.73 4.93
N VAL A 23 -4.60 9.13 3.66
CA VAL A 23 -5.76 9.20 2.74
C VAL A 23 -5.57 8.20 1.61
N PHE A 24 -6.48 7.24 1.52
CA PHE A 24 -6.56 6.30 0.39
C PHE A 24 -7.60 6.77 -0.62
N LEU A 25 -7.14 7.29 -1.77
CA LEU A 25 -8.02 7.74 -2.85
C LEU A 25 -8.92 6.62 -3.41
N GLU A 26 -8.37 5.39 -3.56
CA GLU A 26 -9.09 4.25 -4.14
C GLU A 26 -8.78 2.96 -3.39
N ARG A 27 -9.36 2.81 -2.19
CA ARG A 27 -9.03 1.74 -1.24
C ARG A 27 -9.13 0.33 -1.85
N LYS A 28 -10.17 0.03 -2.64
CA LYS A 28 -10.35 -1.28 -3.30
C LYS A 28 -9.22 -1.60 -4.29
N LYS A 29 -8.78 -0.62 -5.09
CA LYS A 29 -7.68 -0.81 -6.05
C LYS A 29 -6.35 -1.01 -5.33
N CYS A 30 -6.10 -0.26 -4.25
CA CYS A 30 -4.91 -0.42 -3.43
C CYS A 30 -4.83 -1.81 -2.78
N ILE A 31 -5.96 -2.32 -2.25
CA ILE A 31 -6.04 -3.67 -1.66
C ILE A 31 -5.78 -4.75 -2.72
N SER A 32 -6.43 -4.65 -3.89
CA SER A 32 -6.21 -5.60 -4.99
C SER A 32 -4.76 -5.62 -5.47
N PHE A 33 -4.14 -4.44 -5.60
CA PHE A 33 -2.72 -4.33 -5.94
C PHE A 33 -1.82 -4.96 -4.86
N ALA A 34 -2.09 -4.70 -3.58
CA ALA A 34 -1.33 -5.29 -2.49
C ALA A 34 -1.42 -6.82 -2.49
N ASN A 35 -2.63 -7.37 -2.64
CA ASN A 35 -2.86 -8.82 -2.70
C ASN A 35 -2.18 -9.48 -3.91
N LYS A 36 -2.32 -8.90 -5.11
CA LYS A 36 -1.69 -9.42 -6.33
C LYS A 36 -0.16 -9.47 -6.23
N ASN A 37 0.43 -8.51 -5.51
CA ASN A 37 1.88 -8.40 -5.34
C ASN A 37 2.39 -8.99 -4.01
N LYS A 38 1.53 -9.64 -3.23
CA LYS A 38 1.85 -10.19 -1.89
C LYS A 38 2.51 -9.15 -0.95
N MET A 39 2.06 -7.89 -1.01
CA MET A 39 2.49 -6.82 -0.09
C MET A 39 1.50 -6.67 1.06
N PHE A 40 1.99 -6.34 2.26
CA PHE A 40 1.13 -6.00 3.38
C PHE A 40 0.96 -4.47 3.51
N ILE A 41 -0.25 -4.04 3.84
CA ILE A 41 -0.56 -2.66 4.24
C ILE A 41 -1.13 -2.74 5.65
N THR A 42 -0.44 -2.15 6.62
CA THR A 42 -0.90 -2.10 8.01
C THR A 42 -1.04 -0.67 8.48
N VAL A 43 -2.05 -0.41 9.31
CA VAL A 43 -2.30 0.90 9.90
C VAL A 43 -2.17 0.74 11.41
N LYS A 44 -1.25 1.48 12.03
CA LYS A 44 -1.07 1.57 13.49
C LYS A 44 -1.50 2.93 14.02
#